data_AF-A0A0B4VFX0-F1
#
_entry.id   AF-A0A0B4VFX0-F1
#
_cell.length_a   1.000
_cell.length_b   1.000
_cell.length_c   1.000
_cell.angle_alpha   90.00
_cell.angle_beta   90.00
_cell.angle_gamma   90.00
#
_symmetry.space_group_name_H-M   'P 1'
#
loop_
_entity.id
_entity.type
_entity.pdbx_description
1 polymer ?
#
loop_
_entity_poly.entity_id
_entity_poly.type
_entity_poly.pdbx_seq_one_letter_code
_entity_poly.pdbx_strand_id
1 'polypeptide(L)'
;MLHSVRAVLVPVLAAALAASTLAAPAAAGGRTGDAPLRLSGATPFPDCPPEAWPYGTVTPNTETEPWVAVNPTDPRHIVVAWQQDRWTTGSSRGMVVALTRDNGKTWKKVVPPGFTACLGGTFTRATDPWLSFGPRGELYLSATVGSATTNGVMVAKSVDGGETWATPVTLIADNLYQMFSDKQASTVDTRDPRYVYMVFNRRNLSTDEHELLFTRSTDAGATWEQPRAIHRPSPLGNGTVGNQIVVLPDGTLVNVFFESDHPIGAGPVSPQLPERIRVMRSADRGSTWSAPVTIAESELNKPVLPDDGSMVPMPGIVPDVAVDNRTGAVYVVWGEAGLSTSRSSVALSASYDGGRRWTPPKRVDRSPNSPAGGVGQAFLPQVDVADDGTVAVSYYDFRADTPAAGTPTTAWLITCRGSQCPASPGAWRERKLAGPFDLQRATQSFGGPFLGTYTGLAHTRTEFLAALVQTNDSAVDPQDVFLVRSAFC
;
A
#
# COMPACT_ATOMS: atom_id res chain seq x y z
N MET A 1 28.45 -89.99 -40.16
CA MET A 1 28.42 -91.18 -39.27
C MET A 1 28.10 -90.72 -37.85
N LEU A 2 28.14 -91.62 -36.86
CA LEU A 2 27.89 -91.44 -35.43
C LEU A 2 28.65 -90.22 -34.84
N HIS A 3 28.13 -89.47 -33.85
CA HIS A 3 28.10 -89.79 -32.39
C HIS A 3 29.48 -90.29 -31.89
N SER A 4 30.11 -89.77 -30.82
CA SER A 4 29.62 -89.32 -29.49
C SER A 4 30.61 -88.28 -28.89
N VAL A 5 30.24 -87.29 -28.05
CA VAL A 5 30.04 -87.34 -26.56
C VAL A 5 31.22 -88.03 -25.82
N ARG A 6 31.88 -87.49 -24.78
CA ARG A 6 31.65 -86.41 -23.76
C ARG A 6 32.96 -85.58 -23.60
N ALA A 7 33.35 -84.79 -22.57
CA ALA A 7 32.90 -84.30 -21.24
C ALA A 7 33.80 -83.07 -20.86
N VAL A 8 33.76 -82.43 -19.67
CA VAL A 8 32.73 -81.63 -18.95
C VAL A 8 33.41 -80.94 -17.74
N LEU A 9 33.26 -79.61 -17.55
CA LEU A 9 33.26 -78.91 -16.23
C LEU A 9 32.82 -77.43 -16.37
N VAL A 10 32.15 -76.92 -15.32
CA VAL A 10 31.24 -75.74 -15.24
C VAL A 10 31.21 -75.34 -13.73
N PRO A 11 31.15 -74.06 -13.25
CA PRO A 11 30.06 -73.07 -13.41
C PRO A 11 30.57 -71.59 -13.55
N VAL A 12 29.81 -70.48 -13.48
CA VAL A 12 28.51 -70.11 -12.87
C VAL A 12 27.70 -69.16 -13.78
N LEU A 13 26.37 -69.18 -13.64
CA LEU A 13 25.41 -68.29 -14.32
C LEU A 13 24.57 -67.51 -13.28
N ALA A 14 24.17 -66.27 -13.60
CA ALA A 14 23.14 -65.52 -12.88
C ALA A 14 22.37 -64.61 -13.85
N ALA A 15 21.05 -64.45 -13.66
CA ALA A 15 20.14 -63.81 -14.61
C ALA A 15 19.60 -62.47 -14.10
N ALA A 16 19.18 -61.60 -15.02
CA ALA A 16 18.55 -60.33 -14.71
C ALA A 16 17.05 -60.48 -14.40
N LEU A 17 16.55 -59.71 -13.43
CA LEU A 17 15.12 -59.46 -13.21
C LEU A 17 14.80 -57.99 -13.54
N ALA A 18 13.61 -57.76 -14.11
CA ALA A 18 13.07 -56.42 -14.31
C ALA A 18 12.24 -55.99 -13.09
N ALA A 19 12.25 -54.69 -12.78
CA ALA A 19 11.39 -54.07 -11.77
C ALA A 19 10.68 -52.84 -12.36
N SER A 20 9.35 -52.81 -12.26
CA SER A 20 8.54 -51.71 -12.79
C SER A 20 8.43 -50.56 -11.78
N THR A 21 9.00 -49.41 -12.10
CA THR A 21 8.91 -48.20 -11.29
C THR A 21 7.60 -47.44 -11.57
N LEU A 22 6.79 -47.26 -10.52
CA LEU A 22 5.66 -46.33 -10.55
C LEU A 22 6.18 -44.89 -10.54
N ALA A 23 5.85 -44.12 -11.58
CA ALA A 23 6.19 -42.70 -11.63
C ALA A 23 5.29 -41.90 -10.67
N ALA A 24 5.87 -41.37 -9.59
CA ALA A 24 5.19 -40.39 -8.76
C ALA A 24 5.00 -39.08 -9.55
N PRO A 25 3.86 -38.38 -9.43
CA PRO A 25 3.67 -37.08 -10.06
C PRO A 25 4.67 -36.07 -9.46
N ALA A 26 5.44 -35.41 -10.31
CA ALA A 26 6.38 -34.38 -9.88
C ALA A 26 5.60 -33.23 -9.22
N ALA A 27 5.88 -32.95 -7.95
CA ALA A 27 5.33 -31.79 -7.27
C ALA A 27 5.80 -30.52 -7.97
N ALA A 28 4.87 -29.71 -8.45
CA ALA A 28 5.17 -28.43 -9.07
C ALA A 28 5.66 -27.45 -7.99
N GLY A 29 6.97 -27.44 -7.76
CA GLY A 29 7.63 -26.44 -6.93
C GLY A 29 7.35 -25.05 -7.48
N GLY A 30 6.49 -24.29 -6.81
CA GLY A 30 6.19 -22.92 -7.20
C GLY A 30 7.46 -22.09 -7.22
N ARG A 31 7.63 -21.24 -8.24
CA ARG A 31 8.70 -20.24 -8.24
C ARG A 31 8.51 -19.33 -7.03
N THR A 32 9.41 -19.45 -6.06
CA THR A 32 9.65 -18.38 -5.09
C THR A 32 9.96 -17.10 -5.86
N GLY A 33 9.42 -15.97 -5.41
CA GLY A 33 9.78 -14.67 -5.96
C GLY A 33 11.27 -14.37 -5.74
N ASP A 34 11.79 -13.36 -6.43
CA ASP A 34 13.14 -12.87 -6.17
C ASP A 34 13.24 -12.38 -4.72
N ALA A 35 14.42 -12.53 -4.12
CA ALA A 35 14.65 -12.13 -2.73
C ALA A 35 14.39 -10.62 -2.54
N PRO A 36 13.81 -10.19 -1.39
CA PRO A 36 13.48 -8.79 -1.15
C PRO A 36 14.69 -7.86 -1.31
N LEU A 37 14.57 -6.86 -2.18
CA LEU A 37 15.64 -5.91 -2.48
C LEU A 37 15.50 -4.67 -1.59
N ARG A 38 16.42 -4.51 -0.61
CA ARG A 38 16.51 -3.30 0.24
C ARG A 38 16.76 -2.07 -0.66
N LEU A 39 15.92 -1.03 -0.52
CA LEU A 39 16.07 0.24 -1.24
C LEU A 39 16.51 1.40 -0.32
N SER A 40 16.20 1.31 0.97
CA SER A 40 16.35 2.36 1.99
C SER A 40 17.71 2.36 2.71
N GLY A 41 17.75 2.72 3.98
CA GLY A 41 18.93 2.71 4.85
C GLY A 41 19.69 4.04 4.87
N ALA A 42 20.38 4.27 6.00
CA ALA A 42 21.25 5.40 6.32
C ALA A 42 20.74 6.78 5.87
N THR A 43 20.25 7.56 6.84
CA THR A 43 19.62 8.88 6.63
C THR A 43 20.45 9.82 5.75
N PRO A 44 19.85 10.43 4.71
CA PRO A 44 20.48 11.48 3.93
C PRO A 44 20.29 12.87 4.57
N PHE A 45 19.87 12.95 5.84
CA PHE A 45 19.59 14.21 6.56
C PHE A 45 20.54 14.50 7.74
N PRO A 46 21.88 14.33 7.64
CA PRO A 46 22.80 14.50 8.77
C PRO A 46 22.78 15.93 9.33
N ASP A 47 22.71 16.92 8.45
CA ASP A 47 22.74 18.36 8.78
C ASP A 47 21.33 18.99 8.93
N CYS A 48 20.29 18.18 9.16
CA CYS A 48 18.94 18.73 9.29
C CYS A 48 18.82 19.69 10.49
N PRO A 49 18.26 20.91 10.31
CA PRO A 49 18.11 21.88 11.40
C PRO A 49 17.33 21.31 12.61
N PRO A 50 17.70 21.71 13.85
CA PRO A 50 16.92 21.35 15.04
C PRO A 50 15.46 21.77 14.93
N GLU A 51 14.54 20.83 15.12
CA GLU A 51 13.11 21.12 15.08
C GLU A 51 12.67 21.84 16.38
N ALA A 52 12.05 23.01 16.23
CA ALA A 52 11.52 23.81 17.34
C ALA A 52 10.15 23.34 17.88
N TRP A 53 9.61 22.24 17.35
CA TRP A 53 8.31 21.65 17.71
C TRP A 53 8.55 20.51 18.73
N PRO A 54 8.25 20.70 20.04
CA PRO A 54 8.80 19.85 21.11
C PRO A 54 8.04 18.53 21.34
N TYR A 55 7.40 17.96 20.30
CA TYR A 55 6.49 16.83 20.44
C TYR A 55 7.03 15.57 19.77
N GLY A 56 7.47 14.61 20.58
CA GLY A 56 7.97 13.30 20.17
C GLY A 56 9.47 13.26 19.88
N THR A 57 9.99 12.05 19.72
CA THR A 57 11.41 11.76 19.45
C THR A 57 11.55 11.29 18.02
N VAL A 58 12.56 11.77 17.29
CA VAL A 58 12.92 11.25 15.95
C VAL A 58 13.83 10.03 16.08
N THR A 59 13.57 9.00 15.28
CA THR A 59 14.46 7.84 15.13
C THR A 59 15.11 7.90 13.74
N PRO A 60 16.40 8.28 13.64
CA PRO A 60 17.11 8.24 12.36
C PRO A 60 17.17 6.83 11.78
N ASN A 61 17.30 6.72 10.45
CA ASN A 61 17.35 5.43 9.75
C ASN A 61 16.08 4.60 10.01
N THR A 62 14.91 5.24 9.84
CA THR A 62 13.62 4.54 9.90
C THR A 62 12.73 4.94 8.74
N GLU A 63 12.25 3.92 8.03
CA GLU A 63 11.46 4.09 6.82
C GLU A 63 10.06 3.50 6.96
N THR A 64 9.05 4.27 6.56
CA THR A 64 7.62 3.93 6.71
C THR A 64 6.79 4.39 5.53
N GLU A 65 5.59 3.81 5.39
CA GLU A 65 4.60 4.15 4.34
C GLU A 65 5.20 4.24 2.93
N PRO A 66 5.81 3.15 2.41
CA PRO A 66 6.34 3.13 1.07
C PRO A 66 5.21 3.15 0.04
N TRP A 67 5.44 3.85 -1.06
CA TRP A 67 4.56 3.86 -2.24
C TRP A 67 5.37 3.59 -3.50
N VAL A 68 4.81 2.85 -4.47
CA VAL A 68 5.49 2.49 -5.73
C VAL A 68 4.67 2.91 -6.93
N ALA A 69 5.32 3.45 -7.95
CA ALA A 69 4.74 3.75 -9.25
C ALA A 69 5.61 3.20 -10.38
N VAL A 70 4.98 2.66 -11.41
CA VAL A 70 5.63 2.17 -12.63
C VAL A 70 5.29 3.10 -13.78
N ASN A 71 6.28 3.46 -14.59
CA ASN A 71 6.07 4.42 -15.68
C ASN A 71 5.31 3.75 -16.84
N PRO A 72 4.13 4.27 -17.25
CA PRO A 72 3.31 3.65 -18.29
C PRO A 72 3.96 3.71 -19.68
N THR A 73 4.94 4.59 -19.90
CA THR A 73 5.67 4.70 -21.18
C THR A 73 6.90 3.79 -21.25
N ASP A 74 7.50 3.44 -20.11
CA ASP A 74 8.58 2.47 -20.00
C ASP A 74 8.48 1.66 -18.69
N PRO A 75 7.95 0.43 -18.70
CA PRO A 75 7.73 -0.36 -17.49
C PRO A 75 9.03 -0.88 -16.84
N ARG A 76 10.20 -0.59 -17.42
CA ARG A 76 11.51 -0.81 -16.78
C ARG A 76 11.87 0.33 -15.82
N HIS A 77 11.15 1.44 -15.92
CA HIS A 77 11.29 2.61 -15.06
C HIS A 77 10.28 2.53 -13.92
N ILE A 78 10.79 2.25 -12.73
CA ILE A 78 10.04 2.06 -11.48
C ILE A 78 10.57 3.08 -10.47
N VAL A 79 9.67 3.66 -9.69
CA VAL A 79 10.00 4.64 -8.66
C VAL A 79 9.30 4.24 -7.36
N VAL A 80 10.03 4.25 -6.25
CA VAL A 80 9.53 3.99 -4.90
C VAL A 80 9.84 5.21 -4.03
N ALA A 81 8.88 5.69 -3.26
CA ALA A 81 9.05 6.77 -2.29
C ALA A 81 8.68 6.29 -0.87
N TRP A 82 9.30 6.88 0.16
CA TRP A 82 9.03 6.54 1.57
C TRP A 82 9.27 7.72 2.53
N GLN A 83 8.65 7.66 3.70
CA GLN A 83 8.94 8.54 4.84
C GLN A 83 10.30 8.18 5.45
N GLN A 84 11.19 9.14 5.69
CA GLN A 84 12.55 8.91 6.18
C GLN A 84 12.84 9.65 7.49
N ASP A 85 13.32 8.92 8.50
CA ASP A 85 13.54 9.36 9.89
C ASP A 85 12.24 9.79 10.56
N ARG A 86 11.47 8.80 11.05
CA ARG A 86 10.15 8.97 11.65
C ARG A 86 10.19 9.52 13.08
N TRP A 87 9.19 10.32 13.48
CA TRP A 87 8.94 10.65 14.89
C TRP A 87 7.95 9.69 15.56
N THR A 88 8.10 9.50 16.88
CA THR A 88 7.14 8.77 17.72
C THR A 88 5.72 9.36 17.70
N THR A 89 5.59 10.63 17.33
CA THR A 89 4.34 11.39 17.15
C THR A 89 3.85 11.44 15.69
N GLY A 90 4.49 10.71 14.78
CA GLY A 90 4.15 10.66 13.36
C GLY A 90 4.85 11.71 12.48
N SER A 91 4.70 11.54 11.17
CA SER A 91 5.53 12.17 10.12
C SER A 91 7.02 11.81 10.21
N SER A 92 7.81 12.35 9.27
CA SER A 92 9.23 12.07 9.08
C SER A 92 10.00 13.30 8.58
N ARG A 93 11.33 13.35 8.80
CA ARG A 93 12.17 14.53 8.49
C ARG A 93 12.11 14.96 7.03
N GLY A 94 11.83 14.01 6.15
CA GLY A 94 11.64 14.24 4.73
C GLY A 94 11.28 12.94 4.04
N MET A 95 11.05 13.01 2.74
CA MET A 95 10.85 11.83 1.91
C MET A 95 12.13 11.51 1.15
N VAL A 96 12.34 10.24 0.85
CA VAL A 96 13.38 9.79 -0.08
C VAL A 96 12.73 8.98 -1.19
N VAL A 97 13.32 9.06 -2.38
CA VAL A 97 12.88 8.35 -3.58
C VAL A 97 14.02 7.45 -4.05
N ALA A 98 13.73 6.21 -4.42
CA ALA A 98 14.61 5.38 -5.23
C ALA A 98 13.99 5.13 -6.61
N LEU A 99 14.78 5.27 -7.66
CA LEU A 99 14.34 4.98 -9.04
C LEU A 99 15.34 4.08 -9.78
N THR A 100 14.81 3.30 -10.71
CA THR A 100 15.56 2.44 -11.64
C THR A 100 15.11 2.71 -13.07
N ARG A 101 15.95 2.43 -14.08
CA ARG A 101 15.56 2.48 -15.51
C ARG A 101 15.80 1.17 -16.26
N ASP A 102 16.21 0.10 -15.57
CA ASP A 102 16.65 -1.17 -16.15
C ASP A 102 15.87 -2.40 -15.63
N ASN A 103 14.66 -2.16 -15.11
CA ASN A 103 13.83 -3.07 -14.32
C ASN A 103 14.48 -3.53 -13.01
N GLY A 104 15.13 -2.60 -12.30
CA GLY A 104 15.59 -2.79 -10.92
C GLY A 104 16.91 -3.52 -10.74
N LYS A 105 17.75 -3.58 -11.77
CA LYS A 105 19.14 -4.09 -11.67
C LYS A 105 20.06 -3.04 -11.06
N THR A 106 19.81 -1.76 -11.34
CA THR A 106 20.46 -0.62 -10.70
C THR A 106 19.41 0.36 -10.16
N TRP A 107 19.73 1.02 -9.05
CA TRP A 107 18.87 1.98 -8.37
C TRP A 107 19.64 3.24 -7.99
N LYS A 108 18.99 4.40 -8.14
CA LYS A 108 19.48 5.72 -7.76
C LYS A 108 18.58 6.28 -6.66
N LYS A 109 19.13 6.51 -5.47
CA LYS A 109 18.44 7.31 -4.43
C LYS A 109 18.49 8.80 -4.82
N VAL A 110 17.37 9.50 -4.64
CA VAL A 110 17.15 10.92 -4.90
C VAL A 110 16.36 11.49 -3.72
N VAL A 111 16.70 12.71 -3.31
CA VAL A 111 16.02 13.41 -2.22
C VAL A 111 15.29 14.63 -2.82
N PRO A 112 13.94 14.63 -2.87
CA PRO A 112 13.17 15.72 -3.45
C PRO A 112 13.28 17.01 -2.60
N PRO A 113 13.81 18.13 -3.13
CA PRO A 113 14.03 19.36 -2.37
C PRO A 113 12.73 20.09 -2.00
N GLY A 114 12.81 21.01 -1.05
CA GLY A 114 11.79 22.02 -0.76
C GLY A 114 10.59 21.59 0.09
N PHE A 115 10.39 20.29 0.35
CA PHE A 115 9.28 19.82 1.19
C PHE A 115 9.47 20.15 2.69
N THR A 116 10.70 20.02 3.22
CA THR A 116 11.00 20.25 4.65
C THR A 116 12.28 21.07 4.86
N ALA A 117 12.50 21.56 6.08
CA ALA A 117 13.66 22.35 6.48
C ALA A 117 14.99 21.60 6.35
N CYS A 118 14.99 20.27 6.46
CA CYS A 118 16.16 19.45 6.09
C CYS A 118 16.55 19.61 4.60
N LEU A 119 15.61 20.08 3.77
CA LEU A 119 15.63 20.05 2.31
C LEU A 119 15.46 21.46 1.68
N GLY A 120 15.63 22.52 2.48
CA GLY A 120 15.47 23.92 2.05
C GLY A 120 14.02 24.44 1.97
N GLY A 121 13.04 23.66 2.46
CA GLY A 121 11.65 24.08 2.66
C GLY A 121 11.42 24.78 4.01
N THR A 122 10.16 25.15 4.29
CA THR A 122 9.76 25.87 5.52
C THR A 122 9.04 25.01 6.56
N PHE A 123 8.47 23.86 6.16
CA PHE A 123 7.87 22.88 7.08
C PHE A 123 8.98 22.04 7.76
N THR A 124 8.77 21.54 8.98
CA THR A 124 9.77 20.70 9.67
C THR A 124 9.57 19.21 9.42
N ARG A 125 8.36 18.78 9.06
CA ARG A 125 7.99 17.38 8.82
C ARG A 125 7.27 17.17 7.49
N ALA A 126 7.42 15.98 6.91
CA ALA A 126 6.62 15.46 5.82
C ALA A 126 6.12 14.05 6.12
N THR A 127 4.94 13.70 5.62
CA THR A 127 4.30 12.39 5.74
C THR A 127 3.64 12.02 4.42
N ASP A 128 3.24 10.76 4.30
CA ASP A 128 2.34 10.27 3.26
C ASP A 128 2.89 10.45 1.82
N PRO A 129 4.10 9.95 1.49
CA PRO A 129 4.63 10.05 0.14
C PRO A 129 3.73 9.32 -0.87
N TRP A 130 3.15 10.07 -1.81
CA TRP A 130 2.29 9.53 -2.86
C TRP A 130 2.85 9.88 -4.25
N LEU A 131 3.05 8.86 -5.10
CA LEU A 131 3.56 9.01 -6.46
C LEU A 131 2.46 8.80 -7.50
N SER A 132 2.49 9.58 -8.58
CA SER A 132 1.65 9.36 -9.75
C SER A 132 2.36 9.70 -11.06
N PHE A 133 2.49 8.70 -11.94
CA PHE A 133 2.93 8.91 -13.32
C PHE A 133 1.76 9.38 -14.20
N GLY A 134 2.04 10.35 -15.07
CA GLY A 134 1.16 10.71 -16.18
C GLY A 134 1.38 9.82 -17.41
N PRO A 135 0.43 9.81 -18.36
CA PRO A 135 0.51 9.01 -19.58
C PRO A 135 1.64 9.41 -20.55
N ARG A 136 2.45 10.44 -20.26
CA ARG A 136 3.67 10.79 -21.02
C ARG A 136 4.94 10.54 -20.20
N GLY A 137 4.84 9.91 -19.03
CA GLY A 137 5.97 9.62 -18.16
C GLY A 137 6.41 10.78 -17.27
N GLU A 138 5.67 11.90 -17.23
CA GLU A 138 5.85 12.90 -16.17
C GLU A 138 5.48 12.29 -14.81
N LEU A 139 6.13 12.71 -13.73
CA LEU A 139 5.91 12.16 -12.39
C LEU A 139 5.54 13.27 -11.41
N TYR A 140 4.58 12.99 -10.54
CA TYR A 140 4.23 13.84 -9.40
C TYR A 140 4.52 13.09 -8.11
N LEU A 141 5.03 13.82 -7.11
CA LEU A 141 5.16 13.39 -5.72
C LEU A 141 4.38 14.39 -4.87
N SER A 142 3.45 13.89 -4.06
CA SER A 142 2.69 14.69 -3.10
C SER A 142 2.88 14.20 -1.67
N ALA A 143 2.77 15.12 -0.73
CA ALA A 143 2.98 14.90 0.70
C ALA A 143 2.10 15.82 1.54
N THR A 144 1.71 15.34 2.73
CA THR A 144 1.24 16.20 3.80
C THR A 144 2.47 16.70 4.56
N VAL A 145 2.47 17.97 4.95
CA VAL A 145 3.61 18.66 5.57
C VAL A 145 3.18 19.38 6.83
N GLY A 146 4.11 19.52 7.78
CA GLY A 146 3.83 20.06 9.11
C GLY A 146 4.97 20.87 9.70
N SER A 147 4.61 21.85 10.53
CA SER A 147 5.50 22.66 11.36
C SER A 147 4.81 22.91 12.71
N ALA A 148 5.51 23.58 13.64
CA ALA A 148 4.97 23.90 14.96
C ALA A 148 3.63 24.68 14.95
N THR A 149 3.30 25.39 13.85
CA THR A 149 2.10 26.24 13.75
C THR A 149 1.31 26.04 12.46
N THR A 150 1.80 25.25 11.50
CA THR A 150 1.20 25.17 10.15
C THR A 150 1.21 23.74 9.65
N ASN A 151 0.08 23.30 9.11
CA ASN A 151 -0.05 22.03 8.39
C ASN A 151 -0.56 22.30 6.97
N GLY A 152 -0.19 21.44 6.02
CA GLY A 152 -0.54 21.67 4.63
C GLY A 152 -0.32 20.47 3.74
N VAL A 153 -0.61 20.64 2.45
CA VAL A 153 -0.35 19.65 1.40
C VAL A 153 0.50 20.28 0.32
N MET A 154 1.56 19.59 -0.11
CA MET A 154 2.46 20.03 -1.17
C MET A 154 2.53 18.99 -2.29
N VAL A 155 2.80 19.44 -3.52
CA VAL A 155 3.07 18.59 -4.68
C VAL A 155 4.26 19.09 -5.49
N ALA A 156 5.21 18.20 -5.77
CA ALA A 156 6.34 18.44 -6.66
C ALA A 156 6.17 17.67 -7.97
N LYS A 157 6.66 18.26 -9.07
CA LYS A 157 6.66 17.62 -10.39
C LYS A 157 8.08 17.31 -10.83
N SER A 158 8.28 16.14 -11.42
CA SER A 158 9.44 15.79 -12.22
C SER A 158 9.06 15.61 -13.70
N VAL A 159 9.93 16.10 -14.58
CA VAL A 159 9.81 15.96 -16.05
C VAL A 159 10.82 14.98 -16.64
N ASP A 160 11.85 14.58 -15.88
CA ASP A 160 12.74 13.46 -16.20
C ASP A 160 12.26 12.14 -15.55
N GLY A 161 11.23 12.21 -14.71
CA GLY A 161 10.56 11.06 -14.12
C GLY A 161 11.12 10.63 -12.75
N GLY A 162 11.85 11.51 -12.07
CA GLY A 162 12.21 11.39 -10.66
C GLY A 162 13.68 11.69 -10.34
N GLU A 163 14.51 11.96 -11.35
CA GLU A 163 15.93 12.28 -11.17
C GLU A 163 16.16 13.72 -10.72
N THR A 164 15.31 14.65 -11.17
CA THR A 164 15.20 16.02 -10.66
C THR A 164 13.74 16.40 -10.43
N TRP A 165 13.51 17.36 -9.55
CA TRP A 165 12.17 17.79 -9.13
C TRP A 165 12.09 19.32 -9.13
N ALA A 166 10.97 19.86 -9.61
CA ALA A 166 10.65 21.27 -9.46
C ALA A 166 10.36 21.61 -7.98
N THR A 167 10.51 22.88 -7.61
CA THR A 167 10.09 23.41 -6.31
C THR A 167 8.64 22.98 -6.00
N PRO A 168 8.35 22.38 -4.83
CA PRO A 168 7.00 21.91 -4.53
C PRO A 168 6.00 23.07 -4.43
N VAL A 169 4.82 22.88 -5.00
CA VAL A 169 3.68 23.80 -4.92
C VAL A 169 2.86 23.46 -3.68
N THR A 170 2.67 24.43 -2.79
CA THR A 170 1.76 24.32 -1.64
C THR A 170 0.31 24.48 -2.11
N LEU A 171 -0.51 23.44 -1.94
CA LEU A 171 -1.92 23.41 -2.32
C LEU A 171 -2.83 23.96 -1.21
N ILE A 172 -2.43 23.75 0.05
CA ILE A 172 -3.05 24.34 1.24
C ILE A 172 -1.98 24.50 2.34
N ALA A 173 -2.12 25.54 3.17
CA ALA A 173 -1.32 25.76 4.37
C ALA A 173 -2.19 26.43 5.43
N ASP A 174 -2.72 25.64 6.35
CA ASP A 174 -3.61 26.07 7.42
C ASP A 174 -2.84 26.27 8.74
N ASN A 175 -3.41 27.07 9.65
CA ASN A 175 -3.02 27.08 11.05
C ASN A 175 -3.33 25.73 11.70
N LEU A 176 -2.30 25.01 12.14
CA LEU A 176 -2.39 23.67 12.73
C LEU A 176 -3.28 23.61 13.99
N TYR A 177 -3.45 24.72 14.71
CA TYR A 177 -4.34 24.79 15.88
C TYR A 177 -5.82 24.97 15.52
N GLN A 178 -6.14 25.17 14.24
CA GLN A 178 -7.50 25.39 13.75
C GLN A 178 -7.94 24.31 12.77
N MET A 179 -7.06 23.90 11.85
CA MET A 179 -7.36 22.89 10.83
C MET A 179 -6.21 21.89 10.70
N PHE A 180 -6.56 20.64 10.41
CA PHE A 180 -5.62 19.55 10.16
C PHE A 180 -5.99 18.84 8.86
N SER A 181 -5.15 18.99 7.84
CA SER A 181 -5.20 18.30 6.54
C SER A 181 -4.23 17.12 6.52
N ASP A 182 -4.65 15.96 5.99
CA ASP A 182 -3.85 14.72 6.03
C ASP A 182 -4.27 13.72 4.93
N LYS A 183 -3.48 12.66 4.74
CA LYS A 183 -3.75 11.50 3.84
C LYS A 183 -4.22 11.92 2.45
N GLN A 184 -3.35 12.65 1.75
CA GLN A 184 -3.58 13.05 0.36
C GLN A 184 -3.21 11.95 -0.65
N ALA A 185 -4.00 11.83 -1.71
CA ALA A 185 -3.66 11.06 -2.90
C ALA A 185 -3.73 11.96 -4.14
N SER A 186 -2.77 11.79 -5.04
CA SER A 186 -2.79 12.40 -6.37
C SER A 186 -3.04 11.37 -7.47
N THR A 187 -3.62 11.83 -8.58
CA THR A 187 -3.91 11.00 -9.76
C THR A 187 -3.75 11.85 -11.03
N VAL A 188 -3.06 11.37 -12.05
CA VAL A 188 -3.04 12.03 -13.37
C VAL A 188 -4.14 11.46 -14.26
N ASP A 189 -4.84 12.30 -15.01
CA ASP A 189 -5.83 11.86 -16.01
C ASP A 189 -5.14 11.09 -17.14
N THR A 190 -5.44 9.79 -17.24
CA THR A 190 -4.87 8.86 -18.21
C THR A 190 -5.23 9.20 -19.67
N ARG A 191 -6.24 10.07 -19.89
CA ARG A 191 -6.74 10.49 -21.19
C ARG A 191 -6.33 11.93 -21.56
N ASP A 192 -5.86 12.75 -20.61
CA ASP A 192 -5.41 14.14 -20.85
C ASP A 192 -4.44 14.61 -19.73
N PRO A 193 -3.11 14.47 -19.90
CA PRO A 193 -2.09 14.71 -18.86
C PRO A 193 -2.00 16.15 -18.33
N ARG A 194 -2.84 17.07 -18.84
CA ARG A 194 -3.02 18.40 -18.26
C ARG A 194 -3.81 18.36 -16.95
N TYR A 195 -4.68 17.38 -16.79
CA TYR A 195 -5.46 17.22 -15.57
C TYR A 195 -4.70 16.35 -14.58
N VAL A 196 -4.46 16.93 -13.40
CA VAL A 196 -3.89 16.23 -12.25
C VAL A 196 -4.83 16.51 -11.09
N TYR A 197 -5.31 15.47 -10.46
CA TYR A 197 -6.27 15.50 -9.36
C TYR A 197 -5.54 15.33 -8.03
N MET A 198 -6.07 15.96 -6.99
CA MET A 198 -5.63 15.79 -5.61
C MET A 198 -6.86 15.70 -4.71
N VAL A 199 -6.89 14.70 -3.84
CA VAL A 199 -7.88 14.56 -2.76
C VAL A 199 -7.19 14.37 -1.42
N PHE A 200 -7.77 14.92 -0.36
CA PHE A 200 -7.27 14.80 1.01
C PHE A 200 -8.39 15.09 2.02
N ASN A 201 -8.27 14.61 3.25
CA ASN A 201 -9.19 14.98 4.32
C ASN A 201 -8.70 16.21 5.08
N ARG A 202 -9.64 17.00 5.60
CA ARG A 202 -9.37 18.14 6.48
C ARG A 202 -10.34 18.11 7.67
N ARG A 203 -9.88 18.42 8.87
CA ARG A 203 -10.68 18.54 10.10
C ARG A 203 -10.53 19.93 10.70
N ASN A 204 -11.63 20.58 11.03
CA ASN A 204 -11.66 21.77 11.89
C ASN A 204 -11.57 21.34 13.36
N LEU A 205 -10.45 21.65 14.01
CA LEU A 205 -10.18 21.23 15.40
C LEU A 205 -10.99 22.01 16.45
N SER A 206 -11.71 23.06 16.05
CA SER A 206 -12.57 23.85 16.94
C SER A 206 -14.06 23.46 16.89
N THR A 207 -14.48 22.72 15.87
CA THR A 207 -15.91 22.34 15.65
C THR A 207 -16.12 20.85 15.40
N ASP A 208 -15.06 20.08 15.18
CA ASP A 208 -15.09 18.69 14.70
C ASP A 208 -15.87 18.49 13.38
N GLU A 209 -15.94 19.55 12.56
CA GLU A 209 -16.30 19.44 11.15
C GLU A 209 -15.16 18.78 10.37
N HIS A 210 -15.48 17.72 9.61
CA HIS A 210 -14.57 17.19 8.59
C HIS A 210 -14.99 17.62 7.17
N GLU A 211 -14.02 17.67 6.27
CA GLU A 211 -14.20 17.94 4.85
C GLU A 211 -13.38 16.93 4.03
N LEU A 212 -13.97 16.42 2.95
CA LEU A 212 -13.23 15.75 1.88
C LEU A 212 -12.89 16.80 0.83
N LEU A 213 -11.65 17.26 0.81
CA LEU A 213 -11.19 18.30 -0.10
C LEU A 213 -10.71 17.72 -1.44
N PHE A 214 -10.99 18.46 -2.51
CA PHE A 214 -10.49 18.22 -3.86
C PHE A 214 -9.88 19.50 -4.43
N THR A 215 -8.75 19.35 -5.15
CA THR A 215 -8.26 20.34 -6.12
C THR A 215 -7.75 19.63 -7.37
N ARG A 216 -7.60 20.37 -8.46
CA ARG A 216 -6.96 19.90 -9.69
C ARG A 216 -6.13 20.98 -10.35
N SER A 217 -5.13 20.54 -11.10
CA SER A 217 -4.52 21.29 -12.20
C SER A 217 -5.35 21.11 -13.48
N THR A 218 -5.28 22.08 -14.39
CA THR A 218 -5.74 21.92 -15.79
C THR A 218 -4.65 22.24 -16.84
N ASP A 219 -3.40 22.39 -16.40
CA ASP A 219 -2.22 22.79 -17.20
C ASP A 219 -0.96 21.93 -16.96
N ALA A 220 -1.16 20.71 -16.44
CA ALA A 220 -0.11 19.78 -16.01
C ALA A 220 0.71 20.25 -14.80
N GLY A 221 0.05 20.86 -13.81
CA GLY A 221 0.60 21.14 -12.48
C GLY A 221 1.33 22.48 -12.36
N ALA A 222 1.18 23.39 -13.33
CA ALA A 222 1.74 24.74 -13.27
C ALA A 222 0.85 25.69 -12.44
N THR A 223 -0.47 25.50 -12.49
CA THR A 223 -1.45 26.15 -11.60
C THR A 223 -2.48 25.14 -11.09
N TRP A 224 -3.12 25.47 -9.96
CA TRP A 224 -4.08 24.61 -9.28
C TRP A 224 -5.32 25.40 -8.86
N GLU A 225 -6.48 24.75 -8.88
CA GLU A 225 -7.70 25.30 -8.29
C GLU A 225 -7.53 25.48 -6.77
N GLN A 226 -8.24 26.44 -6.18
CA GLN A 226 -8.37 26.49 -4.72
C GLN A 226 -9.07 25.21 -4.22
N PRO A 227 -8.55 24.53 -3.19
CA PRO A 227 -9.19 23.34 -2.62
C PRO A 227 -10.63 23.62 -2.18
N ARG A 228 -11.55 22.71 -2.51
CA ARG A 228 -12.97 22.78 -2.12
C ARG A 228 -13.42 21.46 -1.53
N ALA A 229 -14.34 21.52 -0.56
CA ALA A 229 -15.02 20.32 -0.10
C ALA A 229 -15.93 19.78 -1.21
N ILE A 230 -15.74 18.52 -1.58
CA ILE A 230 -16.67 17.76 -2.44
C ILE A 230 -17.66 16.93 -1.62
N HIS A 231 -17.28 16.61 -0.38
CA HIS A 231 -18.15 16.00 0.62
C HIS A 231 -17.85 16.57 2.01
N ARG A 232 -18.89 16.61 2.85
CA ARG A 232 -18.78 16.86 4.30
C ARG A 232 -19.61 15.80 5.01
N PRO A 233 -19.00 14.91 5.81
CA PRO A 233 -19.74 13.88 6.54
C PRO A 233 -20.70 14.50 7.57
N SER A 234 -21.74 13.74 7.92
CA SER A 234 -22.83 14.19 8.78
C SER A 234 -23.37 12.98 9.56
N PRO A 235 -23.65 13.09 10.88
CA PRO A 235 -23.62 14.31 11.71
C PRO A 235 -22.21 14.90 11.95
N LEU A 236 -22.15 16.06 12.61
CA LEU A 236 -20.91 16.65 13.08
C LEU A 236 -20.11 15.66 13.94
N GLY A 237 -18.79 15.65 13.79
CA GLY A 237 -17.92 14.64 14.36
C GLY A 237 -17.64 13.46 13.43
N ASN A 238 -18.49 13.12 12.46
CA ASN A 238 -18.13 12.08 11.48
C ASN A 238 -16.87 12.50 10.68
N GLY A 239 -16.02 11.54 10.29
CA GLY A 239 -14.74 11.81 9.61
C GLY A 239 -14.47 10.92 8.40
N THR A 240 -13.62 11.39 7.48
CA THR A 240 -13.17 10.65 6.27
C THR A 240 -11.65 10.56 6.19
N VAL A 241 -11.12 9.45 5.66
CA VAL A 241 -9.67 9.23 5.45
C VAL A 241 -9.41 8.28 4.26
N GLY A 242 -8.17 8.25 3.78
CA GLY A 242 -7.74 7.32 2.73
C GLY A 242 -8.47 7.58 1.40
N ASN A 243 -8.56 8.86 1.04
CA ASN A 243 -9.25 9.30 -0.17
C ASN A 243 -8.38 9.01 -1.39
N GLN A 244 -8.89 8.26 -2.36
CA GLN A 244 -8.17 7.88 -3.57
C GLN A 244 -9.04 8.08 -4.81
N ILE A 245 -8.50 8.75 -5.85
CA ILE A 245 -9.13 8.84 -7.17
C ILE A 245 -8.51 7.83 -8.13
N VAL A 246 -9.35 7.05 -8.80
CA VAL A 246 -9.00 6.28 -9.99
C VAL A 246 -9.78 6.79 -11.20
N VAL A 247 -9.18 6.68 -12.39
CA VAL A 247 -9.75 7.14 -13.67
C VAL A 247 -10.21 5.92 -14.47
N LEU A 248 -11.51 5.83 -14.77
CA LEU A 248 -12.05 4.74 -15.57
C LEU A 248 -11.71 4.92 -17.06
N PRO A 249 -11.76 3.85 -17.88
CA PRO A 249 -11.48 3.93 -19.32
C PRO A 249 -12.36 4.93 -20.09
N ASP A 250 -13.56 5.26 -19.59
CA ASP A 250 -14.46 6.28 -20.18
C ASP A 250 -14.08 7.74 -19.82
N GLY A 251 -13.21 7.94 -18.81
CA GLY A 251 -12.84 9.25 -18.26
C GLY A 251 -13.62 9.65 -17.01
N THR A 252 -14.52 8.81 -16.49
CA THR A 252 -15.13 9.00 -15.17
C THR A 252 -14.05 8.94 -14.08
N LEU A 253 -14.06 9.89 -13.15
CA LEU A 253 -13.32 9.80 -11.89
C LEU A 253 -14.15 9.04 -10.86
N VAL A 254 -13.53 8.10 -10.15
CA VAL A 254 -14.12 7.37 -9.03
C VAL A 254 -13.26 7.63 -7.80
N ASN A 255 -13.82 8.31 -6.80
CA ASN A 255 -13.17 8.60 -5.54
C ASN A 255 -13.64 7.61 -4.47
N VAL A 256 -12.76 6.74 -3.99
CA VAL A 256 -13.00 5.78 -2.90
C VAL A 256 -12.39 6.31 -1.60
N PHE A 257 -13.05 6.06 -0.48
CA PHE A 257 -12.63 6.52 0.85
C PHE A 257 -13.30 5.74 1.98
N PHE A 258 -12.69 5.79 3.16
CA PHE A 258 -13.29 5.36 4.42
C PHE A 258 -14.02 6.53 5.09
N GLU A 259 -15.19 6.28 5.66
CA GLU A 259 -15.93 7.21 6.51
C GLU A 259 -16.30 6.52 7.82
N SER A 260 -16.12 7.22 8.95
CA SER A 260 -16.51 6.74 10.28
C SER A 260 -17.47 7.72 10.93
N ASP A 261 -18.38 7.21 11.77
CA ASP A 261 -19.20 8.00 12.69
C ASP A 261 -18.37 8.52 13.91
N HIS A 262 -17.03 8.52 13.81
CA HIS A 262 -16.07 9.11 14.75
C HIS A 262 -15.13 10.10 14.06
N PRO A 263 -14.67 11.18 14.73
CA PRO A 263 -13.71 12.09 14.12
C PRO A 263 -12.34 11.44 14.03
N ILE A 264 -11.75 11.48 12.84
CA ILE A 264 -10.47 10.83 12.57
C ILE A 264 -9.35 11.73 13.11
N GLY A 265 -8.46 11.16 13.91
CA GLY A 265 -7.51 11.91 14.73
C GLY A 265 -8.11 12.50 16.02
N ALA A 266 -9.33 12.11 16.43
CA ALA A 266 -9.81 12.34 17.79
C ALA A 266 -9.35 11.22 18.75
N GLY A 267 -9.80 11.30 20.01
CA GLY A 267 -9.41 10.39 21.10
C GLY A 267 -9.93 8.94 20.99
N PRO A 268 -9.87 8.15 22.08
CA PRO A 268 -10.21 6.73 22.06
C PRO A 268 -11.65 6.47 21.60
N VAL A 269 -11.77 5.68 20.53
CA VAL A 269 -13.00 5.45 19.77
C VAL A 269 -14.04 4.62 20.55
N SER A 270 -15.30 5.03 20.51
CA SER A 270 -16.43 4.24 21.04
C SER A 270 -16.60 2.91 20.28
N PRO A 271 -16.68 1.76 20.98
CA PRO A 271 -16.51 0.43 20.36
C PRO A 271 -17.67 -0.11 19.50
N GLN A 272 -18.69 0.71 19.17
CA GLN A 272 -19.84 0.32 18.33
C GLN A 272 -20.29 1.41 17.34
N LEU A 273 -19.36 2.26 16.85
CA LEU A 273 -19.68 3.21 15.77
C LEU A 273 -19.59 2.49 14.41
N PRO A 274 -20.58 2.65 13.51
CA PRO A 274 -20.54 2.05 12.19
C PRO A 274 -19.56 2.81 11.29
N GLU A 275 -18.80 2.06 10.52
CA GLU A 275 -17.81 2.57 9.56
C GLU A 275 -18.19 2.13 8.16
N ARG A 276 -17.75 2.87 7.15
CA ARG A 276 -18.25 2.69 5.77
C ARG A 276 -17.12 2.89 4.78
N ILE A 277 -16.95 1.90 3.91
CA ILE A 277 -16.20 2.10 2.66
C ILE A 277 -17.18 2.71 1.66
N ARG A 278 -16.84 3.87 1.09
CA ARG A 278 -17.75 4.65 0.25
C ARG A 278 -17.10 5.10 -1.04
N VAL A 279 -17.94 5.49 -2.00
CA VAL A 279 -17.53 5.98 -3.31
C VAL A 279 -18.31 7.22 -3.73
N MET A 280 -17.64 8.12 -4.45
CA MET A 280 -18.23 9.23 -5.19
C MET A 280 -17.72 9.21 -6.64
N ARG A 281 -18.50 9.76 -7.58
CA ARG A 281 -18.16 9.74 -9.01
C ARG A 281 -18.22 11.13 -9.61
N SER A 282 -17.34 11.43 -10.56
CA SER A 282 -17.42 12.61 -11.42
C SER A 282 -17.30 12.22 -12.89
N ALA A 283 -18.16 12.78 -13.74
CA ALA A 283 -18.13 12.57 -15.20
C ALA A 283 -17.55 13.78 -15.97
N ASP A 284 -17.09 14.81 -15.25
CA ASP A 284 -16.68 16.11 -15.80
C ASP A 284 -15.32 16.58 -15.24
N ARG A 285 -14.43 15.63 -14.99
CA ARG A 285 -13.06 15.82 -14.46
C ARG A 285 -13.02 16.51 -13.09
N GLY A 286 -13.98 16.22 -12.22
CA GLY A 286 -14.09 16.76 -10.86
C GLY A 286 -14.67 18.18 -10.79
N SER A 287 -15.39 18.63 -11.82
CA SER A 287 -16.12 19.91 -11.77
C SER A 287 -17.36 19.77 -10.89
N THR A 288 -18.09 18.65 -11.03
CA THR A 288 -19.17 18.20 -10.16
C THR A 288 -18.90 16.76 -9.69
N TRP A 289 -19.53 16.39 -8.56
CA TRP A 289 -19.43 15.07 -7.96
C TRP A 289 -20.82 14.56 -7.56
N SER A 290 -21.01 13.24 -7.64
CA SER A 290 -22.22 12.59 -7.13
C SER A 290 -22.30 12.68 -5.62
N ALA A 291 -23.53 12.53 -5.08
CA ALA A 291 -23.69 12.10 -3.70
C ALA A 291 -22.91 10.79 -3.45
N PRO A 292 -22.43 10.55 -2.22
CA PRO A 292 -21.72 9.34 -1.87
C PRO A 292 -22.62 8.10 -1.87
N VAL A 293 -22.04 6.95 -2.19
CA VAL A 293 -22.69 5.63 -2.13
C VAL A 293 -21.84 4.71 -1.25
N THR A 294 -22.47 3.99 -0.32
CA THR A 294 -21.82 2.94 0.47
C THR A 294 -21.45 1.74 -0.43
N ILE A 295 -20.18 1.35 -0.41
CA ILE A 295 -19.69 0.07 -0.94
C ILE A 295 -19.99 -1.04 0.07
N ALA A 296 -19.67 -0.78 1.34
CA ALA A 296 -19.90 -1.66 2.48
C ALA A 296 -19.99 -0.86 3.78
N GLU A 297 -20.83 -1.29 4.71
CA GLU A 297 -20.57 -1.04 6.14
C GLU A 297 -19.40 -1.98 6.56
N SER A 298 -18.59 -1.55 7.51
CA SER A 298 -17.30 -2.14 7.89
C SER A 298 -17.17 -2.24 9.42
N GLU A 299 -16.47 -3.25 9.93
CA GLU A 299 -16.02 -3.28 11.33
C GLU A 299 -14.51 -3.03 11.40
N LEU A 300 -14.06 -2.05 12.21
CA LEU A 300 -12.66 -1.62 12.21
C LEU A 300 -11.66 -2.75 12.52
N ASN A 301 -10.81 -3.06 11.56
CA ASN A 301 -9.67 -3.96 11.75
C ASN A 301 -8.61 -3.26 12.62
N LYS A 302 -8.54 -3.68 13.89
CA LYS A 302 -7.59 -3.22 14.92
C LYS A 302 -6.71 -4.40 15.34
N PRO A 303 -5.70 -4.78 14.56
CA PRO A 303 -4.86 -5.92 14.92
C PRO A 303 -3.93 -5.55 16.07
N VAL A 304 -3.65 -6.55 16.91
CA VAL A 304 -2.73 -6.47 18.05
C VAL A 304 -1.63 -7.50 17.88
N LEU A 305 -0.47 -7.30 18.52
CA LEU A 305 0.54 -8.35 18.59
C LEU A 305 -0.01 -9.55 19.37
N PRO A 306 0.09 -10.79 18.85
CA PRO A 306 -0.42 -11.98 19.55
C PRO A 306 0.26 -12.26 20.91
N ASP A 307 1.49 -11.79 21.09
CA ASP A 307 2.31 -12.05 22.30
C ASP A 307 1.82 -11.30 23.55
N ASP A 308 1.53 -10.00 23.42
CA ASP A 308 1.27 -9.10 24.54
C ASP A 308 -0.04 -8.30 24.41
N GLY A 309 -0.73 -8.38 23.27
CA GLY A 309 -1.94 -7.62 22.98
C GLY A 309 -1.72 -6.14 22.71
N SER A 310 -0.48 -5.69 22.51
CA SER A 310 -0.18 -4.29 22.15
C SER A 310 -0.70 -3.92 20.77
N MET A 311 -1.10 -2.66 20.60
CA MET A 311 -1.75 -2.17 19.38
C MET A 311 -0.75 -2.03 18.22
N VAL A 312 -1.06 -2.63 17.07
CA VAL A 312 -0.45 -2.21 15.80
C VAL A 312 -1.17 -0.94 15.35
N PRO A 313 -0.51 0.24 15.24
CA PRO A 313 -1.23 1.51 15.09
C PRO A 313 -1.73 1.73 13.66
N MET A 314 -3.05 1.89 13.51
CA MET A 314 -3.74 2.32 12.28
C MET A 314 -3.63 1.46 10.98
N PRO A 315 -3.33 0.14 10.98
CA PRO A 315 -3.09 -0.64 9.77
C PRO A 315 -4.36 -1.09 9.00
N GLY A 316 -5.52 -0.52 9.32
CA GLY A 316 -6.84 -0.91 8.79
C GLY A 316 -7.77 0.22 8.36
N ILE A 317 -7.38 1.50 8.55
CA ILE A 317 -8.25 2.67 8.25
C ILE A 317 -8.15 3.19 6.82
N VAL A 318 -7.11 2.83 6.06
CA VAL A 318 -6.92 3.26 4.68
C VAL A 318 -7.40 2.13 3.74
N PRO A 319 -8.46 2.35 2.95
CA PRO A 319 -8.81 1.45 1.86
C PRO A 319 -7.91 1.71 0.64
N ASP A 320 -7.85 0.73 -0.25
CA ASP A 320 -7.09 0.81 -1.49
C ASP A 320 -7.89 0.38 -2.72
N VAL A 321 -7.58 0.94 -3.89
CA VAL A 321 -8.45 0.85 -5.08
C VAL A 321 -7.69 0.76 -6.42
N ALA A 322 -8.07 -0.21 -7.24
CA ALA A 322 -7.50 -0.43 -8.57
C ALA A 322 -8.57 -0.64 -9.66
N VAL A 323 -8.19 -0.45 -10.92
CA VAL A 323 -9.09 -0.51 -12.09
C VAL A 323 -8.51 -1.42 -13.16
N ASP A 324 -9.31 -2.38 -13.63
CA ASP A 324 -9.05 -3.07 -14.89
C ASP A 324 -9.27 -2.09 -16.06
N ASN A 325 -8.18 -1.54 -16.60
CA ASN A 325 -8.22 -0.60 -17.72
C ASN A 325 -8.81 -1.18 -19.02
N ARG A 326 -9.02 -2.50 -19.12
CA ARG A 326 -9.63 -3.16 -20.29
C ARG A 326 -11.15 -3.26 -20.18
N THR A 327 -11.70 -3.39 -18.97
CA THR A 327 -13.13 -3.63 -18.75
C THR A 327 -13.83 -2.49 -17.98
N GLY A 328 -13.08 -1.63 -17.30
CA GLY A 328 -13.62 -0.63 -16.38
C GLY A 328 -14.13 -1.23 -15.06
N ALA A 329 -13.78 -2.49 -14.75
CA ALA A 329 -14.06 -3.09 -13.45
C ALA A 329 -13.18 -2.42 -12.38
N VAL A 330 -13.78 -2.05 -11.26
CA VAL A 330 -13.11 -1.41 -10.11
C VAL A 330 -13.05 -2.41 -8.97
N TYR A 331 -11.89 -2.53 -8.32
CA TYR A 331 -11.67 -3.39 -7.16
C TYR A 331 -11.23 -2.53 -5.98
N VAL A 332 -11.81 -2.78 -4.80
CA VAL A 332 -11.53 -2.05 -3.56
C VAL A 332 -11.24 -3.04 -2.45
N VAL A 333 -10.17 -2.81 -1.68
CA VAL A 333 -9.79 -3.61 -0.50
C VAL A 333 -9.69 -2.75 0.75
N TRP A 334 -9.94 -3.37 1.91
CA TRP A 334 -9.81 -2.73 3.22
C TRP A 334 -9.57 -3.77 4.31
N GLY A 335 -9.10 -3.30 5.48
CA GLY A 335 -9.02 -4.13 6.67
C GLY A 335 -10.39 -4.30 7.30
N GLU A 336 -10.87 -5.54 7.42
CA GLU A 336 -12.21 -5.85 7.91
C GLU A 336 -12.17 -6.78 9.13
N ALA A 337 -12.84 -6.43 10.22
CA ALA A 337 -12.91 -7.26 11.42
C ALA A 337 -14.07 -8.28 11.40
N GLY A 338 -15.17 -7.99 10.70
CA GLY A 338 -16.39 -8.79 10.70
C GLY A 338 -16.30 -10.13 9.93
N LEU A 339 -15.28 -10.31 9.08
CA LEU A 339 -15.12 -11.49 8.23
C LEU A 339 -14.18 -12.58 8.79
N SER A 340 -13.71 -12.43 10.04
CA SER A 340 -12.78 -13.37 10.68
C SER A 340 -13.01 -13.48 12.18
N THR A 341 -12.90 -14.69 12.75
CA THR A 341 -12.94 -14.88 14.20
C THR A 341 -11.75 -14.22 14.90
N SER A 342 -10.66 -13.99 14.16
CA SER A 342 -9.47 -13.26 14.59
C SER A 342 -9.72 -11.76 14.78
N ARG A 343 -10.91 -11.25 14.41
CA ARG A 343 -11.29 -9.81 14.40
C ARG A 343 -10.40 -8.94 13.51
N SER A 344 -9.79 -9.56 12.51
CA SER A 344 -8.88 -8.92 11.56
C SER A 344 -8.79 -9.81 10.31
N SER A 345 -8.96 -9.21 9.13
CA SER A 345 -8.91 -9.87 7.82
C SER A 345 -8.86 -8.84 6.68
N VAL A 346 -8.64 -9.32 5.45
CA VAL A 346 -8.69 -8.48 4.24
C VAL A 346 -9.99 -8.72 3.49
N ALA A 347 -10.81 -7.68 3.41
CA ALA A 347 -11.99 -7.66 2.54
C ALA A 347 -11.66 -7.15 1.14
N LEU A 348 -12.43 -7.63 0.16
CA LEU A 348 -12.48 -7.11 -1.20
C LEU A 348 -13.95 -6.94 -1.63
N SER A 349 -14.22 -5.87 -2.36
CA SER A 349 -15.43 -5.68 -3.17
C SER A 349 -15.06 -5.22 -4.57
N ALA A 350 -15.95 -5.43 -5.54
CA ALA A 350 -15.77 -5.00 -6.91
C ALA A 350 -17.05 -4.42 -7.53
N SER A 351 -16.86 -3.52 -8.49
CA SER A 351 -17.90 -2.95 -9.34
C SER A 351 -17.64 -3.25 -10.81
N TYR A 352 -18.69 -3.61 -11.55
CA TYR A 352 -18.64 -3.94 -12.99
C TYR A 352 -19.53 -3.01 -13.84
N ASP A 353 -20.04 -1.93 -13.23
CA ASP A 353 -20.86 -0.90 -13.89
C ASP A 353 -20.27 0.52 -13.69
N GLY A 354 -18.95 0.57 -13.52
CA GLY A 354 -18.17 1.81 -13.36
C GLY A 354 -18.37 2.48 -12.00
N GLY A 355 -18.44 1.71 -10.91
CA GLY A 355 -18.53 2.20 -9.54
C GLY A 355 -19.95 2.56 -9.06
N ARG A 356 -21.01 2.08 -9.72
CA ARG A 356 -22.41 2.41 -9.36
C ARG A 356 -23.05 1.35 -8.45
N ARG A 357 -22.69 0.08 -8.64
CA ARG A 357 -23.10 -1.07 -7.83
C ARG A 357 -21.88 -1.90 -7.47
N TRP A 358 -21.94 -2.53 -6.31
CA TRP A 358 -20.82 -3.23 -5.69
C TRP A 358 -21.22 -4.64 -5.25
N THR A 359 -20.28 -5.58 -5.29
CA THR A 359 -20.48 -6.91 -4.71
C THR A 359 -20.53 -6.85 -3.18
N PRO A 360 -21.29 -7.72 -2.50
CA PRO A 360 -21.13 -7.90 -1.05
C PRO A 360 -19.67 -8.24 -0.71
N PRO A 361 -19.10 -7.71 0.40
CA PRO A 361 -17.71 -7.97 0.79
C PRO A 361 -17.34 -9.45 0.81
N LYS A 362 -16.09 -9.75 0.44
CA LYS A 362 -15.51 -11.10 0.50
C LYS A 362 -14.12 -11.04 1.10
N ARG A 363 -13.87 -11.94 2.05
CA ARG A 363 -12.54 -12.16 2.59
C ARG A 363 -11.66 -12.80 1.52
N VAL A 364 -10.49 -12.23 1.29
CA VAL A 364 -9.53 -12.74 0.29
C VAL A 364 -8.23 -13.25 0.91
N ASP A 365 -7.89 -12.88 2.14
CA ASP A 365 -6.73 -13.47 2.82
C ASP A 365 -6.93 -14.97 3.13
N ARG A 366 -5.81 -15.68 3.36
CA ARG A 366 -5.78 -17.10 3.75
C ARG A 366 -5.27 -17.31 5.18
N SER A 367 -5.24 -16.27 5.99
CA SER A 367 -4.80 -16.35 7.39
C SER A 367 -5.73 -17.29 8.16
N PRO A 368 -5.22 -18.16 9.05
CA PRO A 368 -6.05 -19.09 9.79
C PRO A 368 -7.05 -18.32 10.67
N ASN A 369 -8.22 -18.91 10.94
CA ASN A 369 -9.11 -18.38 11.96
C ASN A 369 -8.51 -18.65 13.35
N SER A 370 -8.29 -17.62 14.15
CA SER A 370 -7.87 -17.70 15.56
C SER A 370 -8.94 -17.09 16.47
N PRO A 371 -8.77 -17.11 17.81
CA PRO A 371 -9.41 -16.14 18.69
C PRO A 371 -9.05 -14.70 18.27
N ALA A 372 -9.88 -13.73 18.69
CA ALA A 372 -9.62 -12.32 18.48
C ALA A 372 -8.25 -11.92 19.06
N GLY A 373 -7.44 -11.20 18.27
CA GLY A 373 -6.08 -10.81 18.66
C GLY A 373 -5.01 -11.91 18.55
N GLY A 374 -5.36 -13.12 18.10
CA GLY A 374 -4.40 -14.22 17.92
C GLY A 374 -3.64 -14.18 16.59
N VAL A 375 -2.91 -15.25 16.28
CA VAL A 375 -2.06 -15.41 15.07
C VAL A 375 -2.80 -15.28 13.72
N GLY A 376 -4.12 -15.28 13.73
CA GLY A 376 -4.98 -15.30 12.53
C GLY A 376 -5.36 -13.94 11.95
N GLN A 377 -4.65 -12.86 12.32
CA GLN A 377 -4.96 -11.49 11.93
C GLN A 377 -4.23 -11.07 10.65
N ALA A 378 -4.89 -10.32 9.76
CA ALA A 378 -4.33 -9.84 8.49
C ALA A 378 -4.65 -8.36 8.23
N PHE A 379 -3.67 -7.60 7.75
CA PHE A 379 -3.69 -6.13 7.78
C PHE A 379 -2.82 -5.49 6.68
N LEU A 380 -2.94 -4.16 6.53
CA LEU A 380 -2.33 -3.37 5.44
C LEU A 380 -2.56 -3.98 4.04
N PRO A 381 -3.82 -4.15 3.61
CA PRO A 381 -4.10 -4.63 2.26
C PRO A 381 -3.86 -3.54 1.21
N GLN A 382 -3.30 -3.92 0.07
CA GLN A 382 -3.19 -3.11 -1.15
C GLN A 382 -3.64 -3.95 -2.36
N VAL A 383 -4.19 -3.33 -3.41
CA VAL A 383 -4.78 -3.98 -4.59
C VAL A 383 -4.25 -3.38 -5.89
N ASP A 384 -4.00 -4.24 -6.88
CA ASP A 384 -3.61 -3.84 -8.22
C ASP A 384 -4.24 -4.78 -9.28
N VAL A 385 -4.35 -4.31 -10.53
CA VAL A 385 -4.87 -5.11 -11.65
C VAL A 385 -3.93 -4.97 -12.85
N ALA A 386 -3.30 -6.09 -13.21
CA ALA A 386 -2.35 -6.15 -14.32
C ALA A 386 -3.00 -5.98 -15.70
N ASP A 387 -2.18 -5.62 -16.70
CA ASP A 387 -2.49 -5.58 -18.14
C ASP A 387 -3.23 -6.83 -18.71
N ASP A 388 -3.15 -7.99 -18.05
CA ASP A 388 -3.84 -9.22 -18.46
C ASP A 388 -5.19 -9.46 -17.77
N GLY A 389 -5.60 -8.56 -16.86
CA GLY A 389 -6.80 -8.69 -16.03
C GLY A 389 -6.61 -9.54 -14.76
N THR A 390 -5.38 -9.90 -14.39
CA THR A 390 -5.10 -10.53 -13.09
C THR A 390 -5.22 -9.49 -11.98
N VAL A 391 -6.12 -9.71 -11.03
CA VAL A 391 -6.24 -8.94 -9.79
C VAL A 391 -5.24 -9.49 -8.77
N ALA A 392 -4.48 -8.62 -8.13
CA ALA A 392 -3.59 -8.95 -7.03
C ALA A 392 -3.98 -8.19 -5.76
N VAL A 393 -3.84 -8.84 -4.61
CA VAL A 393 -3.97 -8.20 -3.29
C VAL A 393 -2.78 -8.62 -2.43
N SER A 394 -2.00 -7.66 -1.94
CA SER A 394 -0.91 -7.90 -0.97
C SER A 394 -1.33 -7.49 0.43
N TYR A 395 -0.85 -8.19 1.45
CA TYR A 395 -1.12 -7.90 2.87
C TYR A 395 -0.05 -8.52 3.78
N TYR A 396 -0.04 -8.12 5.06
CA TYR A 396 0.72 -8.78 6.11
C TYR A 396 -0.19 -9.65 6.98
N ASP A 397 0.35 -10.71 7.57
CA ASP A 397 -0.28 -11.44 8.66
C ASP A 397 0.71 -12.01 9.68
N PHE A 398 0.15 -12.51 10.79
CA PHE A 398 0.87 -13.17 11.88
C PHE A 398 0.78 -14.71 11.81
N ARG A 399 0.48 -15.35 10.66
CA ARG A 399 0.24 -16.82 10.66
C ARG A 399 1.47 -17.68 10.97
N ALA A 400 2.65 -17.07 10.97
CA ALA A 400 3.94 -17.69 11.29
C ALA A 400 4.33 -17.51 12.77
N ASP A 401 3.51 -16.80 13.54
CA ASP A 401 3.70 -16.48 14.95
C ASP A 401 3.60 -17.72 15.86
N THR A 402 4.36 -17.69 16.97
CA THR A 402 4.48 -18.80 17.92
C THR A 402 4.82 -18.26 19.31
N PRO A 403 4.58 -18.99 20.42
CA PRO A 403 4.94 -18.56 21.78
C PRO A 403 6.45 -18.40 22.12
N ALA A 404 7.29 -18.17 21.12
CA ALA A 404 8.66 -17.69 21.28
C ALA A 404 8.69 -16.15 21.31
N ALA A 405 9.80 -15.53 21.72
CA ALA A 405 9.86 -14.07 21.81
C ALA A 405 10.00 -13.39 20.43
N GLY A 406 9.30 -12.27 20.25
CA GLY A 406 9.16 -11.55 18.98
C GLY A 406 7.96 -12.04 18.17
N THR A 407 7.42 -11.19 17.28
CA THR A 407 6.16 -11.46 16.55
C THR A 407 6.41 -11.71 15.04
N PRO A 408 6.61 -12.96 14.59
CA PRO A 408 6.80 -13.36 13.19
C PRO A 408 5.72 -12.89 12.20
N THR A 409 6.00 -11.75 11.56
CA THR A 409 5.11 -11.09 10.60
C THR A 409 5.53 -11.41 9.17
N THR A 410 4.60 -11.91 8.35
CA THR A 410 4.85 -12.34 6.97
C THR A 410 4.06 -11.51 5.97
N ALA A 411 4.71 -11.12 4.86
CA ALA A 411 4.03 -10.47 3.74
C ALA A 411 3.59 -11.50 2.69
N TRP A 412 2.37 -11.38 2.20
CA TRP A 412 1.72 -12.29 1.25
C TRP A 412 1.20 -11.54 0.02
N LEU A 413 1.04 -12.27 -1.09
CA LEU A 413 0.32 -11.84 -2.28
C LEU A 413 -0.70 -12.92 -2.65
N ILE A 414 -1.96 -12.54 -2.81
CA ILE A 414 -2.99 -13.41 -3.37
C ILE A 414 -3.48 -12.85 -4.71
N THR A 415 -3.47 -13.68 -5.74
CA THR A 415 -3.80 -13.29 -7.12
C THR A 415 -4.96 -14.10 -7.68
N CYS A 416 -5.83 -13.47 -8.48
CA CYS A 416 -6.92 -14.11 -9.21
C CYS A 416 -6.92 -13.64 -10.66
N ARG A 417 -6.97 -14.58 -11.62
CA ARG A 417 -7.15 -14.29 -13.05
C ARG A 417 -8.56 -14.66 -13.48
N GLY A 418 -9.21 -13.76 -14.23
CA GLY A 418 -10.52 -13.96 -14.83
C GLY A 418 -11.56 -12.96 -14.33
N SER A 419 -12.73 -12.95 -14.95
CA SER A 419 -13.84 -12.10 -14.54
C SER A 419 -14.40 -12.53 -13.17
N GLN A 420 -14.89 -11.56 -12.39
CA GLN A 420 -15.62 -11.79 -11.14
C GLN A 420 -14.82 -12.52 -10.04
N CYS A 421 -13.60 -12.06 -9.77
CA CYS A 421 -12.73 -12.59 -8.70
C CYS A 421 -13.39 -12.71 -7.29
N PRO A 422 -14.14 -11.72 -6.75
CA PRO A 422 -14.88 -11.91 -5.49
C PRO A 422 -15.98 -12.99 -5.55
N ALA A 423 -16.53 -13.29 -6.74
CA ALA A 423 -17.50 -14.39 -6.91
C ALA A 423 -16.82 -15.77 -7.05
N SER A 424 -15.49 -15.83 -7.12
CA SER A 424 -14.72 -17.02 -7.51
C SER A 424 -13.68 -17.46 -6.46
N PRO A 425 -14.09 -17.93 -5.25
CA PRO A 425 -13.15 -18.31 -4.17
C PRO A 425 -12.08 -19.35 -4.54
N GLY A 426 -12.36 -20.20 -5.53
CA GLY A 426 -11.42 -21.21 -6.06
C GLY A 426 -10.42 -20.69 -7.10
N ALA A 427 -10.58 -19.47 -7.61
CA ALA A 427 -9.65 -18.87 -8.59
C ALA A 427 -8.39 -18.29 -7.92
N TRP A 428 -8.49 -17.87 -6.66
CA TRP A 428 -7.41 -17.22 -5.92
C TRP A 428 -6.22 -18.16 -5.66
N ARG A 429 -5.00 -17.65 -5.88
CA ARG A 429 -3.72 -18.31 -5.62
C ARG A 429 -2.86 -17.43 -4.71
N GLU A 430 -2.52 -17.94 -3.54
CA GLU A 430 -1.67 -17.24 -2.59
C GLU A 430 -0.21 -17.67 -2.75
N ARG A 431 0.71 -16.73 -2.54
CA ARG A 431 2.12 -17.01 -2.28
C ARG A 431 2.69 -16.03 -1.25
N LYS A 432 3.75 -16.45 -0.57
CA LYS A 432 4.54 -15.59 0.30
C LYS A 432 5.36 -14.61 -0.56
N LEU A 433 5.40 -13.34 -0.16
CA LEU A 433 6.32 -12.34 -0.70
C LEU A 433 7.63 -12.33 0.08
N ALA A 434 7.57 -12.10 1.40
CA ALA A 434 8.75 -11.80 2.20
C ALA A 434 8.56 -12.12 3.70
N GLY A 435 9.64 -12.06 4.47
CA GLY A 435 9.66 -12.39 5.91
C GLY A 435 9.78 -13.89 6.21
N PRO A 436 9.39 -14.37 7.42
CA PRO A 436 8.92 -13.55 8.52
C PRO A 436 10.00 -12.58 9.01
N PHE A 437 9.56 -11.48 9.61
CA PHE A 437 10.38 -10.54 10.38
C PHE A 437 9.69 -10.27 11.72
N ASP A 438 10.42 -9.82 12.73
CA ASP A 438 9.86 -9.54 14.06
C ASP A 438 9.30 -8.11 14.12
N LEU A 439 7.97 -7.96 14.16
CA LEU A 439 7.34 -6.64 14.18
C LEU A 439 7.61 -5.86 15.48
N GLN A 440 7.93 -6.49 16.60
CA GLN A 440 8.21 -5.79 17.87
C GLN A 440 9.39 -4.83 17.76
N ARG A 441 10.32 -5.10 16.84
CA ARG A 441 11.50 -4.26 16.58
C ARG A 441 11.21 -3.00 15.76
N ALA A 442 10.02 -2.86 15.18
CA ALA A 442 9.69 -1.68 14.39
C ALA A 442 9.69 -0.41 15.25
N THR A 443 10.03 0.72 14.63
CA THR A 443 10.07 2.03 15.26
C THR A 443 8.70 2.34 15.89
N GLN A 444 8.74 2.82 17.13
CA GLN A 444 7.54 3.06 17.91
C GLN A 444 6.91 4.40 17.47
N SER A 445 5.69 4.35 16.94
CA SER A 445 4.91 5.52 16.52
C SER A 445 3.50 5.39 17.06
N PHE A 446 2.89 6.47 17.55
CA PHE A 446 1.52 6.45 18.11
C PHE A 446 1.28 5.38 19.21
N GLY A 447 2.34 4.96 19.91
CA GLY A 447 2.27 3.98 21.01
C GLY A 447 2.39 2.50 20.61
N GLY A 448 2.81 2.18 19.38
CA GLY A 448 3.08 0.81 18.97
C GLY A 448 4.06 0.68 17.79
N PRO A 449 4.44 -0.56 17.40
CA PRO A 449 5.36 -0.82 16.28
C PRO A 449 4.72 -0.43 14.94
N PHE A 450 5.41 0.39 14.14
CA PHE A 450 4.79 1.05 12.98
C PHE A 450 5.53 0.81 11.66
N LEU A 451 4.85 0.13 10.73
CA LEU A 451 5.26 -0.03 9.33
C LEU A 451 4.68 1.07 8.44
N GLY A 452 3.41 1.42 8.66
CA GLY A 452 2.64 2.36 7.84
C GLY A 452 1.14 2.26 8.12
N THR A 453 0.34 3.21 7.62
CA THR A 453 -1.10 2.99 7.40
C THR A 453 -1.40 2.43 6.00
N TYR A 454 -0.39 2.37 5.13
CA TYR A 454 -0.42 1.75 3.80
C TYR A 454 0.97 1.21 3.42
N THR A 455 1.04 0.46 2.32
CA THR A 455 2.26 0.08 1.59
C THR A 455 2.05 0.32 0.10
N GLY A 456 2.94 -0.12 -0.80
CA GLY A 456 2.76 0.07 -2.24
C GLY A 456 2.61 -1.25 -3.00
N LEU A 457 1.63 -1.33 -3.90
CA LEU A 457 1.49 -2.41 -4.89
C LEU A 457 1.29 -1.81 -6.30
N ALA A 458 2.04 -2.32 -7.27
CA ALA A 458 1.90 -1.96 -8.69
C ALA A 458 2.38 -3.12 -9.59
N HIS A 459 2.32 -2.98 -10.91
CA HIS A 459 2.79 -4.00 -11.85
C HIS A 459 3.67 -3.45 -12.97
N THR A 460 4.55 -4.30 -13.48
CA THR A 460 5.11 -4.19 -14.85
C THR A 460 4.32 -5.12 -15.78
N ARG A 461 4.71 -5.21 -17.06
CA ARG A 461 4.06 -6.09 -18.06
C ARG A 461 4.07 -7.59 -17.73
N THR A 462 4.80 -8.05 -16.71
CA THR A 462 4.99 -9.48 -16.41
C THR A 462 4.94 -9.87 -14.93
N GLU A 463 4.91 -8.89 -14.03
CA GLU A 463 5.09 -9.11 -12.59
C GLU A 463 4.47 -7.98 -11.75
N PHE A 464 3.93 -8.35 -10.59
CA PHE A 464 3.60 -7.42 -9.52
C PHE A 464 4.85 -7.04 -8.73
N LEU A 465 4.85 -5.82 -8.24
CA LEU A 465 5.89 -5.15 -7.46
C LEU A 465 5.27 -4.70 -6.14
N ALA A 466 5.69 -5.28 -5.02
CA ALA A 466 5.27 -4.85 -3.69
C ALA A 466 6.42 -4.06 -3.05
N ALA A 467 6.17 -2.80 -2.69
CA ALA A 467 7.05 -1.98 -1.86
C ALA A 467 6.59 -2.10 -0.40
N LEU A 468 7.42 -2.72 0.44
CA LEU A 468 7.06 -3.21 1.76
C LEU A 468 8.07 -2.75 2.81
N VAL A 469 7.62 -2.51 4.05
CA VAL A 469 8.52 -2.35 5.20
C VAL A 469 8.75 -3.70 5.88
N GLN A 470 10.00 -3.99 6.27
CA GLN A 470 10.34 -5.12 7.15
C GLN A 470 11.35 -4.68 8.21
N THR A 471 11.34 -5.29 9.40
CA THR A 471 12.35 -5.05 10.44
C THR A 471 13.64 -5.85 10.18
N ASN A 472 14.74 -5.46 10.83
CA ASN A 472 16.01 -6.20 10.81
C ASN A 472 16.61 -6.34 12.24
N ASP A 473 17.88 -6.71 12.39
CA ASP A 473 18.56 -6.90 13.70
C ASP A 473 19.21 -5.62 14.30
N SER A 474 19.17 -4.49 13.60
CA SER A 474 19.90 -3.28 13.97
C SER A 474 19.07 -2.30 14.80
N ALA A 475 19.40 -2.13 16.09
CA ALA A 475 18.73 -1.14 16.95
C ALA A 475 18.92 0.34 16.52
N VAL A 476 19.78 0.62 15.53
CA VAL A 476 20.04 1.97 14.99
C VAL A 476 19.61 2.14 13.52
N ASP A 477 18.98 1.11 12.95
CA ASP A 477 18.53 1.02 11.56
C ASP A 477 17.38 -0.03 11.52
N PRO A 478 16.33 0.08 12.38
CA PRO A 478 15.53 -1.09 12.83
C PRO A 478 14.57 -1.67 11.79
N GLN A 479 14.30 -0.94 10.72
CA GLN A 479 13.42 -1.35 9.64
C GLN A 479 13.80 -0.69 8.34
N ASP A 480 13.38 -1.29 7.23
CA ASP A 480 13.74 -0.89 5.87
C ASP A 480 12.57 -1.06 4.91
N VAL A 481 12.59 -0.27 3.84
CA VAL A 481 11.77 -0.45 2.64
C VAL A 481 12.48 -1.37 1.65
N PHE A 482 11.77 -2.43 1.28
CA PHE A 482 12.17 -3.43 0.29
C PHE A 482 11.21 -3.41 -0.91
N LEU A 483 11.74 -3.72 -2.10
CA LEU A 483 10.93 -4.10 -3.26
C LEU A 483 10.94 -5.61 -3.42
N VAL A 484 9.77 -6.21 -3.59
CA VAL A 484 9.58 -7.65 -3.83
C VAL A 484 8.86 -7.88 -5.15
N ARG A 485 9.31 -8.86 -5.93
CA ARG A 485 8.77 -9.17 -7.27
C ARG A 485 7.93 -10.45 -7.27
N SER A 486 6.84 -10.45 -8.03
CA SER A 486 5.97 -11.61 -8.21
C SER A 486 5.44 -11.71 -9.63
N ALA A 487 6.06 -12.59 -10.43
CA ALA A 487 5.58 -12.91 -11.77
C ALA A 487 4.10 -13.30 -11.79
N PHE A 488 3.37 -12.95 -12.85
CA PHE A 488 1.97 -13.38 -13.00
C PHE A 488 1.88 -14.92 -12.98
N CYS A 489 0.95 -15.46 -12.18
CA CYS A 489 0.65 -16.91 -12.13
C CYS A 489 -0.33 -17.30 -13.23
#